data_AF-A0A358QV59-F1
#
_entry.id   AF-A0A358QV59-F1
#
_cell.length_a   1.000
_cell.length_b   1.000
_cell.length_c   1.000
_cell.angle_alpha   90.00
_cell.angle_beta   90.00
_cell.angle_gamma   90.00
#
_symmetry.space_group_name_H-M   'P 1'
#
loop_
_entity.id
_entity.type
_entity.pdbx_description
1 polymer ?
#
loop_
_entity_poly.entity_id
_entity_poly.type
_entity_poly.pdbx_seq_one_letter_code
_entity_poly.pdbx_strand_id
1 'polypeptide(L)'
;MSFEIITRVSHDLSVDPSYIVRYQVFEDDCFLGDGVVQYHRQALHNDFVIPDLILQKNGNPLPKHIKERISQKITDAVKPYTGHQE
;
A
#
# COMPACT_ATOMS: atom_id res chain seq x y z
N MET A 1 -12.76 13.33 8.86
CA MET A 1 -11.45 13.01 8.28
C MET A 1 -11.58 11.65 7.63
N SER A 2 -11.69 11.65 6.31
CA SER A 2 -11.79 10.45 5.52
C SER A 2 -10.47 10.21 4.80
N PHE A 3 -9.86 9.05 5.02
CA PHE A 3 -8.66 8.64 4.30
C PHE A 3 -9.05 7.66 3.20
N GLU A 4 -8.65 8.00 1.98
CA GLU A 4 -8.75 7.13 0.82
C GLU A 4 -7.36 6.62 0.44
N ILE A 5 -7.28 5.31 0.18
CA ILE A 5 -6.04 4.64 -0.19
C ILE A 5 -6.32 3.91 -1.50
N ILE A 6 -5.68 4.36 -2.57
CA ILE A 6 -5.77 3.76 -3.89
C ILE A 6 -4.54 2.88 -4.07
N THR A 7 -4.73 1.60 -4.40
CA THR A 7 -3.63 0.66 -4.66
C THR A 7 -3.74 0.09 -6.07
N ARG A 8 -2.58 -0.09 -6.72
CA ARG A 8 -2.50 -0.67 -8.07
C ARG A 8 -1.25 -1.52 -8.22
N VAL A 9 -1.43 -2.76 -8.66
CA VAL A 9 -0.33 -3.66 -9.02
C VAL A 9 0.20 -3.28 -10.40
N SER A 10 1.53 -3.13 -10.52
CA SER A 10 2.22 -2.86 -11.78
C SER A 10 2.59 -4.19 -12.44
N HIS A 11 1.75 -4.69 -13.33
CA HIS A 11 1.96 -5.98 -14.01
C HIS A 11 3.28 -6.05 -14.77
N ASP A 12 3.64 -4.98 -15.49
CA ASP A 12 4.88 -4.92 -16.28
C ASP A 12 6.15 -5.00 -15.42
N LEU A 13 6.03 -4.68 -14.13
CA LEU A 13 7.13 -4.69 -13.16
C LEU A 13 7.02 -5.86 -12.18
N SER A 14 5.95 -6.65 -12.25
CA SER A 14 5.67 -7.76 -11.34
C SER A 14 6.01 -9.08 -12.01
N VAL A 15 6.77 -9.92 -11.32
CA VAL A 15 7.12 -11.28 -11.75
C VAL A 15 6.94 -12.18 -10.55
N ASP A 16 6.04 -13.17 -10.64
CA ASP A 16 5.81 -14.13 -9.55
C ASP A 16 7.15 -14.73 -9.08
N PRO A 17 7.42 -14.76 -7.76
CA PRO A 17 6.52 -14.45 -6.63
C PRO A 17 6.54 -13.00 -6.11
N SER A 18 7.12 -12.04 -6.85
CA SER A 18 7.23 -10.62 -6.49
C SER A 18 6.27 -9.71 -7.28
N TYR A 19 5.48 -8.91 -6.57
CA TYR A 19 4.50 -7.99 -7.12
C TYR A 19 4.82 -6.57 -6.71
N ILE A 20 4.95 -5.66 -7.68
CA ILE A 20 5.18 -4.24 -7.43
C ILE A 20 3.84 -3.55 -7.27
N VAL A 21 3.56 -3.00 -6.09
CA VAL A 21 2.31 -2.31 -5.77
C VAL A 21 2.59 -0.84 -5.57
N ARG A 22 1.89 0.00 -6.32
CA ARG A 22 1.86 1.45 -6.10
C ARG A 22 0.66 1.77 -5.24
N TYR A 23 0.83 2.69 -4.30
CA TYR A 23 -0.26 3.17 -3.48
C TYR A 23 -0.25 4.70 -3.42
N GLN A 24 -1.43 5.29 -3.30
CA GLN A 24 -1.64 6.72 -3.13
C GLN A 24 -2.56 6.94 -1.94
N VAL A 25 -2.28 7.96 -1.15
CA VAL A 25 -3.04 8.32 0.05
C VAL A 25 -3.66 9.69 -0.14
N PHE A 26 -4.95 9.78 0.13
CA PHE A 26 -5.72 11.02 0.10
C PHE A 26 -6.41 11.23 1.45
N GLU A 27 -6.51 12.49 1.88
CA GLU A 27 -7.30 12.91 3.05
C GLU A 27 -8.32 13.95 2.58
N ASP A 28 -9.61 13.61 2.68
CA ASP A 28 -10.73 14.42 2.19
C ASP A 28 -10.43 15.01 0.79
N ASP A 29 -10.23 14.10 -0.18
CA ASP A 29 -9.90 14.34 -1.61
C ASP A 29 -8.56 15.07 -1.89
N CYS A 30 -7.79 15.40 -0.87
CA CYS A 30 -6.46 15.99 -1.05
C CYS A 30 -5.40 14.90 -1.08
N PHE A 31 -4.60 14.90 -2.14
CA PHE A 31 -3.42 14.04 -2.22
C PHE A 31 -2.43 14.38 -1.09
N LEU A 32 -2.08 13.38 -0.30
CA LEU A 32 -1.08 13.49 0.78
C LEU A 32 0.28 12.93 0.36
N GLY A 33 0.29 11.89 -0.47
CA GLY A 33 1.51 11.26 -0.93
C GLY A 33 1.26 9.90 -1.56
N ASP A 34 2.31 9.35 -2.15
CA ASP A 34 2.31 8.04 -2.78
C ASP A 34 3.55 7.24 -2.38
N GLY A 35 3.55 5.97 -2.73
CA GLY A 35 4.72 5.13 -2.61
C GLY A 35 4.62 3.88 -3.46
N VAL A 36 5.77 3.21 -3.57
CA VAL A 36 5.91 1.95 -4.28
C VAL A 36 6.48 0.93 -3.30
N VAL A 37 5.82 -0.21 -3.19
CA VAL A 37 6.27 -1.34 -2.39
C VAL A 37 6.39 -2.58 -3.25
N GLN A 38 7.28 -3.46 -2.84
CA GLN A 38 7.37 -4.81 -3.38
C GLN A 38 6.72 -5.77 -2.40
N TYR A 39 5.70 -6.48 -2.87
CA TYR A 39 5.08 -7.58 -2.17
C TYR A 39 5.68 -8.88 -2.66
N HIS A 40 6.21 -9.69 -1.76
CA HIS A 40 6.75 -11.02 -2.05
C HIS A 40 5.85 -12.09 -1.46
N ARG A 41 5.20 -12.89 -2.30
CA ARG A 41 4.20 -13.89 -1.89
C ARG A 41 4.74 -14.94 -0.92
N GLN A 42 6.01 -15.32 -1.06
CA GLN A 42 6.64 -16.35 -0.23
C GLN A 42 7.31 -15.79 1.03
N ALA A 43 7.29 -14.46 1.23
CA ALA A 43 7.87 -13.87 2.42
C ALA A 43 6.97 -14.15 3.63
N LEU A 44 7.57 -14.63 4.72
CA LEU A 44 6.87 -14.86 6.00
C LEU A 44 6.22 -13.57 6.52
N HIS A 45 6.89 -12.43 6.30
CA HIS A 45 6.35 -11.10 6.51
C HIS A 45 6.79 -10.19 5.36
N ASN A 46 5.85 -9.43 4.81
CA ASN A 46 6.14 -8.31 3.94
C ASN A 46 6.12 -7.03 4.78
N ASP A 47 7.29 -6.54 5.14
CA ASP A 47 7.42 -5.29 5.90
C ASP A 47 7.30 -4.10 4.93
N PHE A 48 6.11 -3.51 4.85
CA PHE A 48 5.88 -2.30 4.06
C PHE A 48 6.26 -1.09 4.89
N VAL A 49 7.42 -0.50 4.59
CA VAL A 49 7.82 0.77 5.19
C VAL A 49 7.07 1.90 4.50
N ILE A 50 6.01 2.40 5.14
CA ILE A 50 5.31 3.61 4.72
C ILE A 50 6.12 4.81 5.21
N PRO A 51 6.68 5.66 4.31
CA PRO A 51 7.54 6.74 4.70
C PRO A 51 6.80 7.77 5.56
N ASP A 52 7.44 8.23 6.63
CA ASP A 52 6.94 9.31 7.50
C ASP A 52 6.90 10.68 6.80
N LEU A 53 7.34 10.75 5.54
CA LEU A 53 7.16 11.92 4.69
C LEU A 53 5.70 12.09 4.22
N ILE A 54 4.89 11.03 4.27
CA ILE A 54 3.45 11.17 4.00
C ILE A 54 2.81 11.75 5.26
N LEU A 55 2.50 13.03 5.20
CA LEU A 55 1.93 13.81 6.30
C LEU A 55 0.45 14.07 6.02
N GLN A 56 -0.32 14.22 7.09
CA GLN A 56 -1.68 14.75 7.05
C GLN A 56 -1.66 16.24 6.64
N LYS A 57 -2.81 16.81 6.29
CA LYS A 57 -2.95 18.25 5.96
C LYS A 57 -2.42 19.19 7.05
N ASN A 58 -2.46 18.76 8.31
CA ASN A 58 -1.98 19.53 9.45
C ASN A 58 -0.46 19.40 9.70
N GLY A 59 0.28 18.71 8.82
CA GLY A 59 1.72 18.48 8.94
C GLY A 59 2.12 17.38 9.91
N ASN A 60 1.16 16.69 10.56
CA ASN A 60 1.46 15.54 11.41
C ASN A 60 1.66 14.26 10.57
N PRO A 61 2.46 13.30 11.05
CA PRO A 61 2.59 12.00 10.39
C PRO A 61 1.26 11.26 10.33
N LEU A 62 1.09 10.40 9.31
CA LEU A 62 -0.08 9.54 9.22
C LEU A 62 -0.24 8.71 10.51
N PRO A 63 -1.46 8.66 11.09
CA PRO A 63 -1.69 7.88 12.28
C PRO A 63 -1.52 6.38 12.00
N LYS A 64 -1.07 5.63 13.00
CA LYS A 64 -0.70 4.20 12.86
C LYS A 64 -1.77 3.36 12.17
N HIS A 65 -3.04 3.56 12.54
CA HIS A 65 -4.17 2.82 11.95
C HIS A 65 -4.32 3.05 10.43
N ILE A 66 -3.90 4.21 9.91
CA ILE A 66 -3.89 4.48 8.46
C ILE A 66 -2.71 3.77 7.80
N LYS A 67 -1.52 3.77 8.42
CA LYS A 67 -0.39 2.97 7.95
C LYS A 67 -0.75 1.47 7.87
N GLU A 68 -1.43 0.94 8.90
CA GLU A 68 -1.95 -0.44 8.90
C GLU A 68 -2.98 -0.69 7.79
N ARG A 69 -3.87 0.28 7.54
CA ARG A 69 -4.86 0.20 6.46
C ARG A 69 -4.21 0.23 5.07
N ILE A 70 -3.12 0.98 4.89
CA ILE A 70 -2.32 0.97 3.66
C ILE A 70 -1.74 -0.43 3.43
N SER A 71 -1.10 -1.03 4.45
CA SER A 71 -0.57 -2.39 4.38
C SER A 71 -1.64 -3.44 4.04
N GLN A 72 -2.85 -3.31 4.62
CA GLN A 72 -3.98 -4.18 4.27
C GLN A 72 -4.41 -4.00 2.82
N LYS A 73 -4.53 -2.76 2.34
CA LYS A 73 -4.91 -2.46 0.94
C LYS A 73 -3.88 -2.94 -0.08
N ILE A 74 -2.59 -2.89 0.26
CA ILE A 74 -1.51 -3.45 -0.55
C ILE A 74 -1.68 -4.96 -0.67
N THR A 75 -1.83 -5.64 0.46
CA THR A 75 -2.05 -7.10 0.50
C THR A 75 -3.30 -7.50 -0.28
N ASP A 76 -4.40 -6.77 -0.11
CA ASP A 76 -5.65 -7.03 -0.83
C ASP A 76 -5.52 -6.85 -2.33
N ALA A 77 -4.75 -5.85 -2.79
CA ALA A 77 -4.50 -5.61 -4.20
C ALA A 77 -3.71 -6.75 -4.88
N VAL A 78 -2.88 -7.48 -4.13
CA VAL A 78 -2.11 -8.61 -4.67
C VAL A 78 -2.81 -9.96 -4.53
N LYS A 79 -3.78 -10.12 -3.61
CA LYS A 79 -4.58 -11.35 -3.44
C LYS A 79 -5.04 -12.01 -4.76
N PRO A 80 -5.63 -11.29 -5.74
CA PRO A 80 -6.07 -11.91 -6.98
C PRO A 80 -4.91 -12.51 -7.81
N TYR A 81 -3.69 -12.05 -7.61
CA TYR A 81 -2.49 -12.53 -8.30
C TYR A 81 -1.74 -13.59 -7.51
N THR A 82 -1.89 -13.61 -6.18
CA THR A 82 -1.20 -14.60 -5.34
C THR A 82 -1.90 -15.96 -5.33
N GLY A 83 -3.13 -16.04 -5.82
CA GLY A 83 -3.93 -17.27 -5.92
C GLY A 83 -4.45 -17.73 -4.57
N HIS A 84 -5.78 -17.77 -4.44
CA HIS A 84 -6.43 -18.72 -3.55
C HIS A 84 -6.05 -20.14 -4.03
N GLN A 85 -5.25 -20.86 -3.25
CA GLN A 85 -5.56 -22.28 -3.04
C GLN A 85 -6.73 -22.28 -2.04
N GLU A 86 -7.94 -22.55 -2.56
CA GLU A 86 -8.96 -23.23 -1.76
C GLU A 86 -8.52 -24.67 -1.50
#